data_AF-A0A3L8AEY9-F1
#
_entry.id   AF-A0A3L8AEY9-F1
#
_cell.length_a   1.000
_cell.length_b   1.000
_cell.length_c   1.000
_cell.angle_alpha   90.00
_cell.angle_beta   90.00
_cell.angle_gamma   90.00
#
_symmetry.space_group_name_H-M   'P 1'
#
loop_
_entity.id
_entity.type
_entity.pdbx_description
1 polymer ?
#
loop_
_entity_poly.entity_id
_entity_poly.type
_entity_poly.pdbx_seq_one_letter_code
_entity_poly.pdbx_strand_id
1 'polypeptide(L)'
;MEIPAKVRQAAQYLVEMYGDHIEHLGQYQGAEAFYYRFPDDITAGFPPVYLLKGDVLREVGEFEALEIIGSFVENLSESDIE
;
A
#
# COMPACT_ATOMS: atom_id res chain seq x y z
N MET A 1 5.44 -1.20 12.92
CA MET A 1 4.36 -0.28 13.33
C MET A 1 3.06 -1.07 13.36
N GLU A 2 2.13 -0.80 14.27
CA GLU A 2 0.81 -1.44 14.28
C GLU A 2 -0.08 -0.87 13.16
N ILE A 3 -0.75 -1.72 12.38
CA ILE A 3 -1.68 -1.29 11.33
C ILE A 3 -2.99 -0.81 11.96
N PRO A 4 -3.46 0.43 11.70
CA PRO A 4 -4.70 0.96 12.26
C PRO A 4 -5.93 0.12 11.87
N ALA A 5 -6.88 -0.04 12.81
CA ALA A 5 -8.09 -0.82 12.58
C ALA A 5 -8.92 -0.36 11.37
N LYS A 6 -8.97 0.96 11.10
CA LYS A 6 -9.66 1.50 9.91
C LYS A 6 -9.03 1.02 8.59
N VAL A 7 -7.71 0.91 8.53
CA VAL A 7 -6.99 0.39 7.36
C VAL A 7 -7.32 -1.10 7.18
N ARG A 8 -7.28 -1.88 8.27
CA ARG A 8 -7.68 -3.30 8.25
C ARG A 8 -9.12 -3.50 7.79
N GLN A 9 -10.04 -2.65 8.25
CA GLN A 9 -11.44 -2.70 7.85
C GLN A 9 -11.64 -2.37 6.37
N ALA A 10 -10.94 -1.37 5.83
CA ALA A 10 -11.00 -1.06 4.41
C ALA A 10 -10.40 -2.18 3.54
N ALA A 11 -9.31 -2.81 4.00
CA ALA A 11 -8.68 -3.94 3.34
C ALA A 11 -9.38 -5.29 3.61
N GLN A 12 -10.49 -5.32 4.37
CA GLN A 12 -11.07 -6.56 4.90
C GLN A 12 -11.35 -7.61 3.80
N TYR A 13 -11.89 -7.19 2.66
CA TYR A 13 -12.15 -8.08 1.53
C TYR A 13 -10.87 -8.79 1.03
N LEU A 14 -9.76 -8.06 0.94
CA LEU A 14 -8.47 -8.64 0.54
C LEU A 14 -7.89 -9.51 1.65
N VAL A 15 -8.05 -9.11 2.92
CA VAL A 15 -7.62 -9.89 4.07
C VAL A 15 -8.35 -11.23 4.15
N GLU A 16 -9.65 -11.26 3.87
CA GLU A 16 -10.46 -12.48 3.86
C GLU A 16 -10.06 -13.43 2.74
N MET A 17 -9.67 -12.92 1.58
CA MET A 17 -9.31 -13.74 0.42
C MET A 17 -7.86 -14.21 0.43
N TYR A 18 -6.94 -13.32 0.79
CA TYR A 18 -5.50 -13.54 0.57
C TYR A 18 -4.68 -13.46 1.86
N GLY A 19 -5.30 -13.11 3.00
CA GLY A 19 -4.62 -13.03 4.30
C GLY A 19 -4.19 -11.60 4.68
N ASP A 20 -3.69 -11.43 5.90
CA ASP A 20 -3.30 -10.11 6.43
C ASP A 20 -1.92 -9.68 5.92
N HIS A 21 -1.88 -9.11 4.72
CA HIS A 21 -0.66 -8.64 4.04
C HIS A 21 -0.61 -7.11 3.90
N ILE A 22 -1.17 -6.39 4.87
CA ILE A 22 -1.10 -4.92 4.87
C ILE A 22 0.27 -4.49 5.36
N GLU A 23 0.97 -3.72 4.55
CA GLU A 23 2.28 -3.16 4.87
C GLU A 23 2.22 -1.64 5.01
N HIS A 24 3.05 -1.10 5.90
CA HIS A 24 3.21 0.34 6.09
C HIS A 24 4.31 0.86 5.17
N LEU A 25 4.00 1.90 4.39
CA LEU A 25 4.94 2.53 3.46
C LEU A 25 5.70 3.70 4.12
N GLY A 26 4.99 4.51 4.90
CA GLY A 26 5.55 5.73 5.51
C GLY A 26 4.61 6.93 5.37
N GLN A 27 5.17 8.14 5.43
CA GLN A 27 4.41 9.38 5.31
C GLN A 27 4.34 9.86 3.85
N TYR A 28 3.15 10.04 3.31
CA TYR A 28 2.89 10.62 1.98
C TYR A 28 2.02 11.87 2.11
N GLN A 29 2.56 13.04 1.74
CA GLN A 29 1.84 14.34 1.76
C GLN A 29 1.10 14.64 3.09
N GLY A 30 1.70 14.22 4.21
CA GLY A 30 1.15 14.41 5.57
C GLY A 30 0.03 13.44 5.94
N ALA A 31 -0.11 12.33 5.22
CA ALA A 31 -0.91 11.17 5.61
C ALA A 31 0.01 9.95 5.84
N GLU A 32 -0.37 9.07 6.75
CA GLU A 32 0.23 7.73 6.85
C GLU A 32 -0.25 6.88 5.67
N ALA A 33 0.68 6.28 4.94
CA ALA A 33 0.44 5.46 3.77
C ALA A 33 0.66 3.98 4.08
N PHE A 34 -0.30 3.16 3.66
CA PHE A 34 -0.26 1.71 3.74
C PHE A 34 -0.61 1.13 2.38
N TYR A 35 -0.19 -0.09 2.08
CA TYR A 35 -0.66 -0.80 0.88
C TYR A 35 -0.94 -2.26 1.19
N TYR A 36 -1.81 -2.86 0.37
CA TYR A 36 -1.99 -4.30 0.41
C TYR A 36 -0.97 -4.97 -0.52
N ARG A 37 -0.02 -5.70 0.06
CA ARG A 37 0.94 -6.48 -0.71
C ARG A 37 0.32 -7.83 -1.06
N PHE A 38 -0.05 -8.01 -2.32
CA PHE A 38 -0.51 -9.32 -2.77
C PHE A 38 0.57 -10.39 -2.58
N PRO A 39 0.18 -11.63 -2.20
CA PRO A 39 1.10 -12.77 -2.22
C PRO A 39 1.72 -12.98 -3.61
N ASP A 40 2.97 -13.44 -3.64
CA ASP A 40 3.78 -13.55 -4.87
C ASP A 40 3.18 -14.51 -5.93
N ASP A 41 2.30 -15.43 -5.52
CA ASP A 41 1.64 -16.41 -6.37
C ASP A 41 0.28 -15.95 -6.93
N ILE A 42 -0.15 -14.73 -6.61
CA ILE A 42 -1.43 -14.16 -7.05
C ILE A 42 -1.24 -13.26 -8.26
N THR A 43 -2.04 -13.50 -9.32
CA THR A 43 -2.19 -12.55 -10.43
C THR A 43 -3.27 -11.53 -10.08
N ALA A 44 -2.86 -10.37 -9.60
CA ALA A 44 -3.73 -9.26 -9.26
C ALA A 44 -3.48 -8.03 -10.16
N GLY A 45 -4.42 -7.07 -10.12
CA GLY A 45 -4.24 -5.76 -10.72
C GLY A 45 -3.37 -4.85 -9.84
N PHE A 46 -3.72 -3.57 -9.79
CA PHE A 46 -2.99 -2.59 -8.97
C PHE A 46 -3.22 -2.85 -7.47
N PRO A 47 -2.16 -2.89 -6.64
CA PRO A 47 -2.30 -2.96 -5.20
C PRO A 47 -2.97 -1.67 -4.67
N PRO A 48 -4.04 -1.77 -3.88
CA PRO A 48 -4.64 -0.57 -3.29
C PRO A 48 -3.73 0.01 -2.22
N VAL A 49 -3.74 1.34 -2.14
CA VAL A 49 -3.06 2.14 -1.13
C VAL A 49 -4.11 2.79 -0.23
N TYR A 50 -3.83 2.83 1.08
CA TYR A 50 -4.68 3.46 2.08
C TYR A 50 -3.94 4.64 2.70
N LEU A 51 -4.48 5.84 2.51
CA LEU A 51 -3.95 7.08 3.09
C LEU A 51 -4.80 7.46 4.32
N LEU A 52 -4.18 7.46 5.50
CA LEU A 52 -4.80 7.85 6.75
C LEU A 52 -4.26 9.20 7.22
N LYS A 53 -5.12 10.22 7.23
CA LYS A 53 -4.79 11.57 7.72
C LYS A 53 -5.70 11.94 8.89
N GLY A 54 -5.14 11.89 10.10
CA GLY A 54 -5.94 11.97 11.31
C GLY A 54 -6.91 10.79 11.37
N ASP A 55 -8.21 11.07 11.28
CA ASP A 55 -9.26 10.03 11.30
C ASP A 55 -9.89 9.76 9.93
N VAL A 56 -9.41 10.44 8.88
CA VAL A 56 -9.91 10.33 7.50
C VAL A 56 -9.09 9.31 6.73
N LEU A 57 -9.77 8.28 6.20
CA LEU A 57 -9.18 7.24 5.36
C LEU A 57 -9.59 7.45 3.91
N ARG A 58 -8.62 7.40 2.99
CA ARG A 58 -8.83 7.35 1.54
C ARG A 58 -8.19 6.10 0.97
N GLU A 59 -8.96 5.30 0.28
CA GLU A 59 -8.44 4.23 -0.59
C GLU A 59 -8.07 4.84 -1.94
N VAL A 60 -6.90 4.47 -2.44
CA VAL A 60 -6.33 4.90 -3.71
C VAL A 60 -6.02 3.64 -4.52
N GLY A 61 -6.47 3.62 -5.76
CA GLY A 61 -6.25 2.50 -6.68
C GLY A 61 -5.52 2.94 -7.95
N GLU A 62 -5.44 2.01 -8.90
CA GLU A 62 -4.94 2.25 -10.26
C GLU A 62 -3.53 2.87 -10.29
N PHE A 63 -3.27 3.78 -11.23
CA PHE A 63 -1.96 4.40 -11.41
C PHE A 63 -1.56 5.30 -10.24
N GLU A 64 -2.51 5.97 -9.57
CA GLU A 64 -2.20 6.81 -8.40
C GLU A 64 -1.60 5.95 -7.27
N ALA A 65 -2.08 4.71 -7.09
CA ALA A 65 -1.51 3.80 -6.11
C ALA A 65 -0.06 3.42 -6.45
N LEU A 66 0.24 3.16 -7.74
CA LEU A 66 1.60 2.87 -8.18
C LEU A 66 2.54 4.06 -8.03
N GLU A 67 2.08 5.28 -8.33
CA GLU A 67 2.86 6.49 -8.13
C GLU A 67 3.23 6.68 -6.66
N ILE A 68 2.28 6.43 -5.75
CA ILE A 68 2.53 6.49 -4.30
C ILE A 68 3.55 5.43 -3.90
N ILE A 69 3.34 4.16 -4.25
CA ILE A 69 4.25 3.06 -3.90
C ILE A 69 5.65 3.33 -4.47
N GLY A 70 5.75 3.74 -5.72
CA GLY A 70 7.01 4.06 -6.39
C GLY A 70 7.78 5.21 -5.72
N SER A 71 7.08 6.14 -5.05
CA SER A 71 7.73 7.22 -4.27
C SER A 71 8.48 6.72 -3.02
N PHE A 72 8.22 5.48 -2.58
CA PHE A 72 8.87 4.85 -1.43
C PHE A 72 9.96 3.84 -1.82
N VAL A 73 10.12 3.55 -3.10
CA VAL A 73 11.21 2.71 -3.59
C VAL A 73 12.43 3.59 -3.78
N GLU A 74 13.58 3.18 -3.22
CA GLU A 74 14.85 3.85 -3.53
C GLU A 74 15.05 3.81 -5.05
N ASN A 75 15.45 4.95 -5.65
CA ASN A 75 15.84 4.95 -7.07
C ASN A 75 17.00 3.96 -7.23
N LEU A 76 16.69 2.73 -7.63
CA LEU A 76 17.67 1.82 -8.22
C LEU A 76 18.16 2.57 -9.45
N SER A 77 19.40 3.06 -9.39
CA SER A 77 20.00 3.68 -10.55
C SER A 77 20.10 2.61 -11.63
N GLU A 78 20.00 2.98 -12.91
CA GLU A 78 20.22 2.01 -14.01
C GLU A 78 21.58 1.29 -13.89
N SER A 79 22.52 1.87 -13.13
CA SER A 79 23.82 1.27 -12.76
C SER A 79 23.77 0.15 -11.72
N ASP A 80 22.63 -0.08 -11.04
CA ASP A 80 22.47 -1.13 -10.02
C ASP A 80 21.91 -2.45 -10.60
N ILE A 81 21.62 -2.47 -11.91
CA ILE A 81 21.21 -3.67 -12.65
C ILE A 81 22.40 -4.07 -13.54
N GLU A 82 23.31 -4.89 -12.99
CA GLU A 82 24.38 -5.60 -13.73
C GLU A 82 23.92 -6.98 -14.22
#